data_AF-A0A8I6WYY7-F1
#
_entry.id   AF-A0A8I6WYY7-F1
#
_cell.length_a   1.000
_cell.length_b   1.000
_cell.length_c   1.000
_cell.angle_alpha   90.00
_cell.angle_beta   90.00
_cell.angle_gamma   90.00
#
_symmetry.space_group_name_H-M   'P 1'
#
loop_
_entity.id
_entity.type
_entity.pdbx_description
1 polymer ?
#
loop_
_entity_poly.entity_id
_entity_poly.type
_entity_poly.pdbx_seq_one_letter_code
_entity_poly.pdbx_strand_id
1 'polypeptide(L)'
;MTMSKLILLLVLAPLGMAAASTDCGPPSLPLNASFVCRDILGTDLEDPCIRMMTWGGIDMSAPVPHEEGAIEYVILAAWFAVESLGVTRITARNQRSHNASLSGHEREVYEGCVKDYALAGSSMARVAADILPSCRFDGLRDEYLRVLVSIDRCTDRLPAKTPLHAMVVADRFKAWLAYRVSVLIGL
;
A
#
# COMPACT_ATOMS: atom_id res chain seq x y z
N MET A 1 -42.20 41.26 -22.75
CA MET A 1 -41.21 41.31 -21.65
C MET A 1 -41.12 39.92 -21.04
N THR A 2 -40.05 39.23 -21.36
CA THR A 2 -39.73 37.84 -21.03
C THR A 2 -39.02 37.80 -19.67
N MET A 3 -39.55 37.04 -18.70
CA MET A 3 -38.80 36.68 -17.49
C MET A 3 -38.52 35.17 -17.53
N SER A 4 -37.37 34.83 -18.12
CA SER A 4 -36.81 33.48 -18.07
C SER A 4 -36.38 33.14 -16.65
N LYS A 5 -36.86 32.00 -16.16
CA LYS A 5 -36.37 31.32 -14.97
C LYS A 5 -34.94 30.83 -15.26
N LEU A 6 -33.94 31.43 -14.62
CA LEU A 6 -32.59 30.85 -14.57
C LEU A 6 -32.61 29.65 -13.62
N ILE A 7 -32.56 28.45 -14.19
CA ILE A 7 -32.26 27.21 -13.47
C ILE A 7 -30.73 27.14 -13.36
N LEU A 8 -30.21 27.30 -12.16
CA LEU A 8 -28.78 27.17 -11.85
C LEU A 8 -28.44 25.66 -11.78
N LEU A 9 -28.00 25.09 -12.90
CA LEU A 9 -27.41 23.74 -12.94
C LEU A 9 -26.00 23.81 -12.32
N LEU A 10 -25.89 23.44 -11.04
CA LEU A 10 -24.63 23.09 -10.41
C LEU A 10 -24.12 21.78 -11.04
N VAL A 11 -23.38 21.91 -12.14
CA VAL A 11 -22.48 20.85 -12.60
C VAL A 11 -21.37 20.78 -11.56
N LEU A 12 -21.44 19.78 -10.67
CA LEU A 12 -20.28 19.31 -9.93
C LEU A 12 -19.25 18.84 -10.97
N ALA A 13 -18.42 19.76 -11.42
CA ALA A 13 -17.21 19.43 -12.12
C ALA A 13 -16.41 18.49 -11.19
N PRO A 14 -15.94 17.33 -11.66
CA PRO A 14 -14.98 16.57 -10.89
C PRO A 14 -13.80 17.50 -10.63
N LEU A 15 -13.48 17.71 -9.35
CA LEU A 15 -12.24 18.37 -8.93
C LEU A 15 -11.13 17.78 -9.78
N GLY A 16 -10.48 18.65 -10.56
CA GLY A 16 -9.51 18.25 -11.55
C GLY A 16 -8.51 17.28 -10.94
N MET A 17 -8.59 16.03 -11.35
CA MET A 17 -7.41 15.20 -11.42
C MET A 17 -6.51 15.93 -12.40
N ALA A 18 -5.51 16.65 -11.87
CA ALA A 18 -4.36 17.01 -12.66
C ALA A 18 -3.77 15.68 -13.12
N ALA A 19 -4.15 15.26 -14.32
CA ALA A 19 -3.48 14.21 -15.06
C ALA A 19 -2.10 14.76 -15.43
N ALA A 20 -1.20 14.75 -14.46
CA ALA A 20 0.21 14.73 -14.77
C ALA A 20 0.49 13.32 -15.29
N SER A 21 0.31 13.10 -16.60
CA SER A 21 0.89 11.96 -17.27
C SER A 21 2.40 12.17 -17.30
N THR A 22 3.06 11.88 -16.19
CA THR A 22 4.51 11.78 -16.12
C THR A 22 4.85 10.33 -16.31
N ASP A 23 4.86 9.91 -17.57
CA ASP A 23 5.55 8.70 -17.99
C ASP A 23 7.03 8.92 -17.59
N CYS A 24 7.47 8.39 -16.43
CA CYS A 24 8.73 8.76 -15.77
C CYS A 24 10.00 8.30 -16.54
N GLY A 25 9.94 8.16 -17.87
CA GLY A 25 10.85 7.34 -18.64
C GLY A 25 10.56 5.85 -18.37
N PRO A 26 10.76 4.96 -19.35
CA PRO A 26 10.13 3.64 -19.28
C PRO A 26 10.83 2.75 -18.25
N PRO A 27 10.10 2.06 -17.37
CA PRO A 27 10.32 0.65 -17.19
C PRO A 27 9.63 -0.05 -18.36
N SER A 28 10.40 -0.44 -19.37
CA SER A 28 9.93 -1.11 -20.59
C SER A 28 9.63 -2.60 -20.38
N LEU A 29 9.33 -3.00 -19.15
CA LEU A 29 9.04 -4.39 -18.82
C LEU A 29 7.53 -4.62 -18.92
N PRO A 30 7.06 -5.58 -19.74
CA PRO A 30 5.69 -6.03 -19.65
C PRO A 30 5.49 -6.68 -18.27
N LEU A 31 4.78 -5.98 -17.38
CA LEU A 31 4.42 -6.52 -16.07
C LEU A 31 3.15 -7.34 -16.21
N ASN A 32 3.23 -8.60 -15.81
CA ASN A 32 2.06 -9.41 -15.50
C ASN A 32 2.33 -10.18 -14.19
N ALA A 33 1.27 -10.70 -13.57
CA ALA A 33 1.34 -11.38 -12.27
C ALA A 33 2.39 -12.49 -12.24
N SER A 34 2.42 -13.28 -13.31
CA SER A 34 3.29 -14.44 -13.48
C SER A 34 4.77 -14.02 -13.52
N PHE A 35 5.12 -13.01 -14.32
CA PHE A 35 6.48 -12.50 -14.43
C PHE A 35 7.00 -11.97 -13.08
N VAL A 36 6.22 -11.09 -12.44
CA VAL A 36 6.59 -10.48 -11.16
C VAL A 36 6.75 -11.53 -10.07
N CYS A 37 5.78 -12.43 -9.93
CA CYS A 37 5.84 -13.46 -8.89
C CYS A 37 6.96 -14.47 -9.12
N ARG A 38 7.21 -14.87 -10.37
CA ARG A 38 8.29 -15.78 -10.70
C ARG A 38 9.67 -15.16 -10.44
N ASP A 39 9.85 -13.89 -10.77
CA ASP A 39 11.12 -13.20 -10.52
C ASP A 39 11.36 -13.00 -9.01
N ILE A 40 10.32 -12.62 -8.26
CA ILE A 40 10.44 -12.25 -6.86
C ILE A 40 10.49 -13.48 -5.92
N LEU A 41 9.71 -14.53 -6.22
CA LEU A 41 9.51 -15.69 -5.33
C LEU A 41 9.85 -17.05 -5.97
N GLY A 42 10.18 -17.08 -7.27
CA GLY A 42 10.41 -18.32 -8.01
C GLY A 42 9.13 -18.98 -8.53
N THR A 43 9.30 -19.99 -9.39
CA THR A 43 8.20 -20.72 -10.03
C THR A 43 7.29 -21.44 -9.04
N ASP A 44 7.86 -21.98 -7.96
CA ASP A 44 7.12 -22.82 -6.99
C ASP A 44 6.15 -22.01 -6.12
N LEU A 45 6.36 -20.68 -6.05
CA LEU A 45 5.57 -19.75 -5.27
C LEU A 45 4.78 -18.77 -6.14
N GLU A 46 4.73 -19.00 -7.46
CA GLU A 46 4.01 -18.15 -8.41
C GLU A 46 2.52 -18.08 -8.08
N ASP A 47 1.82 -19.21 -8.04
CA ASP A 47 0.39 -19.29 -7.72
C ASP A 47 0.03 -18.72 -6.34
N PRO A 48 0.74 -19.08 -5.25
CA PRO A 48 0.54 -18.44 -3.95
C PRO A 48 0.74 -16.92 -3.98
N CYS A 49 1.76 -16.44 -4.70
CA CYS A 49 2.04 -15.02 -4.84
C CYS A 49 0.91 -14.31 -5.58
N ILE A 50 0.47 -14.83 -6.73
CA ILE A 50 -0.66 -14.26 -7.50
C ILE A 50 -1.90 -14.18 -6.63
N ARG A 51 -2.26 -15.27 -5.93
CA ARG A 51 -3.40 -15.25 -4.99
C ARG A 51 -3.24 -14.19 -3.91
N MET A 52 -2.03 -14.02 -3.36
CA MET A 52 -1.77 -13.06 -2.30
C MET A 52 -1.80 -11.61 -2.81
N MET A 53 -1.37 -11.37 -4.06
CA MET A 53 -1.53 -10.09 -4.74
C MET A 53 -3.01 -9.77 -4.95
N THR A 54 -3.79 -10.71 -5.52
CA THR A 54 -5.24 -10.53 -5.73
C THR A 54 -5.97 -10.30 -4.41
N TRP A 55 -5.65 -11.05 -3.35
CA TRP A 55 -6.17 -10.81 -2.00
C TRP A 55 -5.76 -9.46 -1.43
N GLY A 56 -4.59 -8.96 -1.83
CA GLY A 56 -4.13 -7.60 -1.55
C GLY A 56 -4.81 -6.52 -2.38
N GLY A 57 -5.76 -6.86 -3.26
CA GLY A 57 -6.46 -5.95 -4.16
C GLY A 57 -5.75 -5.70 -5.49
N ILE A 58 -4.59 -6.32 -5.68
CA ILE A 58 -3.73 -6.16 -6.85
C ILE A 58 -4.08 -7.27 -7.85
N ASP A 59 -4.93 -6.97 -8.83
CA ASP A 59 -5.25 -7.89 -9.92
C ASP A 59 -4.36 -7.63 -11.15
N MET A 60 -3.40 -8.52 -11.37
CA MET A 60 -2.52 -8.54 -12.55
C MET A 60 -2.82 -9.74 -13.48
N SER A 61 -4.02 -10.32 -13.38
CA SER A 61 -4.37 -11.52 -14.15
C SER A 61 -4.50 -11.24 -15.66
N ALA A 62 -4.74 -9.99 -16.04
CA ALA A 62 -4.57 -9.50 -17.41
C ALA A 62 -3.14 -8.97 -17.61
N PRO A 63 -2.54 -9.13 -18.80
CA PRO A 63 -1.39 -8.33 -19.18
C PRO A 63 -1.75 -6.87 -18.97
N VAL A 64 -0.97 -6.15 -18.16
CA VAL A 64 -1.12 -4.70 -18.06
C VAL A 64 -1.00 -4.18 -19.49
N PRO A 65 -2.05 -3.54 -20.07
CA PRO A 65 -1.96 -2.99 -21.41
C PRO A 65 -0.70 -2.14 -21.47
N HIS A 66 0.03 -2.17 -22.59
CA HIS A 66 1.25 -1.35 -22.75
C HIS A 66 1.03 0.16 -22.47
N GLU A 67 -0.23 0.59 -22.33
CA GLU A 67 -0.64 1.95 -21.98
C GLU A 67 -0.68 2.25 -20.47
N GLU A 68 -0.87 1.24 -19.59
CA GLU A 68 -0.72 1.43 -18.14
C GLU A 68 0.76 1.25 -17.76
N GLY A 69 1.39 2.35 -17.35
CA GLY A 69 2.82 2.37 -17.07
C GLY A 69 3.17 1.48 -15.87
N ALA A 70 4.31 0.77 -15.93
CA ALA A 70 4.80 -0.06 -14.82
C ALA A 70 4.87 0.68 -13.45
N ILE A 71 4.98 2.01 -13.47
CA ILE A 71 4.95 2.86 -12.28
C ILE A 71 3.54 3.01 -11.70
N GLU A 72 2.49 3.09 -12.51
CA GLU A 72 1.10 3.13 -12.05
C GLU A 72 0.77 1.88 -11.24
N TYR A 73 1.31 0.74 -11.67
CA TYR A 73 1.20 -0.51 -10.95
C TYR A 73 1.89 -0.47 -9.56
N VAL A 74 3.10 0.10 -9.49
CA VAL A 74 3.78 0.30 -8.20
C VAL A 74 3.02 1.27 -7.30
N ILE A 75 2.44 2.32 -7.86
CA ILE A 75 1.58 3.28 -7.13
C ILE A 75 0.38 2.54 -6.54
N LEU A 76 -0.29 1.71 -7.34
CA LEU A 76 -1.43 0.91 -6.90
C LEU A 76 -1.04 -0.04 -5.75
N ALA A 77 0.09 -0.76 -5.88
CA ALA A 77 0.60 -1.64 -4.84
C ALA A 77 0.92 -0.89 -3.54
N ALA A 78 1.49 0.32 -3.65
CA ALA A 78 1.77 1.17 -2.50
C ALA A 78 0.47 1.65 -1.81
N TRP A 79 -0.56 2.05 -2.57
CA TRP A 79 -1.87 2.42 -2.00
C TRP A 79 -2.56 1.26 -1.27
N PHE A 80 -2.51 0.04 -1.82
CA PHE A 80 -3.05 -1.12 -1.11
C PHE A 80 -2.31 -1.40 0.21
N ALA A 81 -0.99 -1.18 0.24
CA ALA A 81 -0.24 -1.24 1.48
C ALA A 81 -0.68 -0.13 2.45
N VAL A 82 -0.89 1.12 2.00
CA VAL A 82 -1.42 2.22 2.84
C VAL A 82 -2.73 1.83 3.51
N GLU A 83 -3.71 1.34 2.73
CA GLU A 83 -5.03 0.96 3.26
C GLU A 83 -4.92 -0.17 4.28
N SER A 84 -4.12 -1.20 3.98
CA SER A 84 -3.90 -2.33 4.88
C SER A 84 -3.27 -1.89 6.22
N LEU A 85 -2.24 -1.04 6.15
CA LEU A 85 -1.61 -0.45 7.32
C LEU A 85 -2.60 0.38 8.15
N GLY A 86 -3.46 1.15 7.49
CA GLY A 86 -4.53 1.92 8.13
C GLY A 86 -5.50 1.04 8.91
N VAL A 87 -5.99 -0.03 8.28
CA VAL A 87 -6.91 -1.00 8.91
C VAL A 87 -6.26 -1.67 10.12
N THR A 88 -5.02 -2.14 10.01
CA THR A 88 -4.31 -2.77 11.14
C THR A 88 -4.08 -1.79 12.28
N ARG A 89 -3.73 -0.53 11.99
CA ARG A 89 -3.60 0.52 13.01
C ARG A 89 -4.89 0.78 13.76
N ILE A 90 -6.01 0.87 13.04
CA ILE A 90 -7.35 1.06 13.63
C ILE A 90 -7.70 -0.14 14.52
N THR A 91 -7.46 -1.37 14.05
CA THR A 91 -7.69 -2.58 14.83
C THR A 91 -6.85 -2.61 16.10
N ALA A 92 -5.56 -2.28 16.02
CA ALA A 92 -4.68 -2.18 17.19
C ALA A 92 -5.18 -1.14 18.20
N ARG A 93 -5.61 0.03 17.72
CA ARG A 93 -6.20 1.08 18.57
C ARG A 93 -7.50 0.62 19.24
N ASN A 94 -8.36 -0.08 18.51
CA ASN A 94 -9.62 -0.59 19.03
C ASN A 94 -9.40 -1.66 20.09
N GLN A 95 -8.48 -2.60 19.87
CA GLN A 95 -8.08 -3.58 20.88
C GLN A 95 -7.61 -2.88 22.16
N ARG A 96 -6.69 -1.93 22.04
CA ARG A 96 -6.21 -1.15 23.19
C ARG A 96 -7.34 -0.44 23.96
N SER A 97 -8.28 0.17 23.24
CA SER A 97 -9.28 1.08 23.83
C SER A 97 -10.50 0.36 24.39
N HIS A 98 -10.86 -0.79 23.82
CA HIS A 98 -12.14 -1.45 24.09
C HIS A 98 -12.00 -2.86 24.68
N ASN A 99 -10.82 -3.48 24.61
CA ASN A 99 -10.63 -4.80 25.21
C ASN A 99 -10.28 -4.68 26.69
N ALA A 100 -11.30 -4.80 27.55
CA ALA A 100 -11.15 -4.71 29.00
C ALA A 100 -10.32 -5.86 29.61
N SER A 101 -10.14 -6.98 28.89
CA SER A 101 -9.36 -8.12 29.36
C SER A 101 -7.84 -7.94 29.24
N LEU A 102 -7.39 -6.92 28.50
CA LEU A 102 -5.96 -6.62 28.35
C LEU A 102 -5.36 -6.12 29.67
N SER A 103 -4.25 -6.75 30.05
CA SER A 103 -3.34 -6.26 31.09
C SER A 103 -2.72 -4.91 30.70
N GLY A 104 -2.10 -4.22 31.67
CA GLY A 104 -1.37 -2.98 31.42
C GLY A 104 -0.27 -3.15 30.39
N HIS A 105 0.52 -4.23 30.49
CA HIS A 105 1.58 -4.54 29.55
C HIS A 105 1.06 -4.80 28.13
N GLU A 106 -0.03 -5.56 27.98
CA GLU A 106 -0.62 -5.79 26.66
C GLU A 106 -1.15 -4.49 26.03
N ARG A 107 -1.73 -3.58 26.84
CA ARG A 107 -2.15 -2.25 26.34
C ARG A 107 -0.97 -1.43 25.84
N GLU A 108 0.19 -1.52 26.51
CA GLU A 108 1.43 -0.86 26.06
C GLU A 108 1.97 -1.46 24.76
N VAL A 109 1.87 -2.78 24.57
CA VAL A 109 2.21 -3.44 23.31
C VAL A 109 1.35 -2.90 22.16
N TYR A 110 0.02 -2.85 22.33
CA TYR A 110 -0.86 -2.27 21.30
C TYR A 110 -0.60 -0.78 21.07
N GLU A 111 -0.32 0.00 22.11
CA GLU A 111 0.10 1.41 21.99
C GLU A 111 1.36 1.56 21.15
N GLY A 112 2.37 0.71 21.38
CA GLY A 112 3.60 0.65 20.59
C GLY A 112 3.31 0.37 19.12
N CYS A 113 2.51 -0.66 18.83
CA CYS A 113 2.07 -0.99 17.48
C CYS A 113 1.32 0.17 16.80
N VAL A 114 0.43 0.87 17.49
CA VAL A 114 -0.29 2.03 16.93
C VAL A 114 0.66 3.15 16.51
N LYS A 115 1.76 3.36 17.24
CA LYS A 115 2.80 4.35 16.91
C LYS A 115 3.64 3.91 15.72
N ASP A 116 4.10 2.67 15.71
CA ASP A 116 4.88 2.16 14.58
C ASP A 116 4.07 2.13 13.29
N TYR A 117 2.79 1.73 13.36
CA TYR A 117 1.90 1.77 12.20
C TYR A 117 1.55 3.19 11.74
N ALA A 118 1.60 4.20 12.63
CA ALA A 118 1.49 5.59 12.21
C ALA A 118 2.68 6.01 11.34
N LEU A 119 3.89 5.59 11.72
CA LEU A 119 5.12 5.84 10.95
C LEU A 119 5.11 5.07 9.63
N ALA A 120 4.79 3.77 9.67
CA ALA A 120 4.66 2.93 8.48
C ALA A 120 3.65 3.51 7.48
N GLY A 121 2.45 3.88 7.96
CA GLY A 121 1.42 4.49 7.12
C GLY A 121 1.87 5.81 6.51
N SER A 122 2.54 6.68 7.28
CA SER A 122 3.05 7.96 6.77
C SER A 122 4.13 7.76 5.69
N SER A 123 5.07 6.85 5.89
CA SER A 123 6.12 6.55 4.91
C SER A 123 5.54 5.94 3.63
N MET A 124 4.65 4.95 3.74
CA MET A 124 4.05 4.33 2.57
C MET A 124 3.11 5.29 1.83
N ALA A 125 2.39 6.17 2.54
CA ALA A 125 1.59 7.21 1.91
C ALA A 125 2.46 8.22 1.15
N ARG A 126 3.64 8.56 1.67
CA ARG A 126 4.61 9.39 0.95
C ARG A 126 5.11 8.70 -0.32
N VAL A 127 5.38 7.39 -0.27
CA VAL A 127 5.70 6.61 -1.47
C VAL A 127 4.59 6.71 -2.51
N ALA A 128 3.35 6.41 -2.10
CA ALA A 128 2.20 6.30 -3.00
C ALA A 128 1.71 7.64 -3.56
N ALA A 129 1.77 8.72 -2.77
CA ALA A 129 1.15 10.00 -3.10
C ALA A 129 2.14 11.10 -3.54
N ASP A 130 3.44 10.94 -3.27
CA ASP A 130 4.45 11.96 -3.55
C ASP A 130 5.59 11.42 -4.44
N ILE A 131 6.35 10.44 -3.96
CA ILE A 131 7.58 9.98 -4.62
C ILE A 131 7.29 9.38 -5.99
N LEU A 132 6.41 8.37 -6.05
CA LEU A 132 6.12 7.65 -7.29
C LEU A 132 5.38 8.55 -8.31
N PRO A 133 4.31 9.29 -7.94
CA PRO A 133 3.61 10.15 -8.90
C PRO A 133 4.45 11.33 -9.38
N SER A 134 5.43 11.80 -8.59
CA SER A 134 6.30 12.92 -8.98
C SER A 134 7.58 12.49 -9.71
N CYS A 135 7.79 11.19 -9.92
CA CYS A 135 9.05 10.63 -10.45
C CYS A 135 10.30 11.07 -9.66
N ARG A 136 10.17 11.33 -8.36
CA ARG A 136 11.26 11.82 -7.48
C ARG A 136 11.77 10.69 -6.60
N PHE A 137 12.48 9.73 -7.19
CA PHE A 137 12.85 8.47 -6.53
C PHE A 137 13.95 8.60 -5.45
N ASP A 138 14.50 9.80 -5.25
CA ASP A 138 15.42 10.07 -4.15
C ASP A 138 14.79 9.68 -2.79
N GLY A 139 15.42 8.73 -2.11
CA GLY A 139 14.96 8.21 -0.83
C GLY A 139 13.79 7.23 -0.90
N LEU A 140 13.35 6.78 -2.09
CA LEU A 140 12.29 5.78 -2.25
C LEU A 140 12.58 4.51 -1.44
N ARG A 141 13.78 3.97 -1.60
CA ARG A 141 14.26 2.79 -0.85
C ARG A 141 14.19 3.03 0.66
N ASP A 142 14.58 4.21 1.13
CA ASP A 142 14.59 4.53 2.56
C ASP A 142 13.19 4.64 3.15
N GLU A 143 12.19 5.09 2.36
CA GLU A 143 10.79 5.04 2.79
C GLU A 143 10.29 3.60 2.89
N TYR A 144 10.55 2.75 1.88
CA TYR A 144 10.16 1.33 1.94
C TYR A 144 10.79 0.61 3.14
N LEU A 145 12.08 0.82 3.39
CA LEU A 145 12.77 0.23 4.54
C LEU A 145 12.21 0.74 5.87
N ARG A 146 11.84 2.04 5.97
CA ARG A 146 11.18 2.58 7.16
C ARG A 146 9.82 1.92 7.42
N VAL A 147 9.05 1.64 6.37
CA VAL A 147 7.79 0.89 6.49
C VAL A 147 8.05 -0.50 7.06
N LEU A 148 8.94 -1.27 6.43
CA LEU A 148 9.22 -2.66 6.84
C LEU A 148 9.76 -2.73 8.28
N VAL A 149 10.70 -1.86 8.64
CA VAL A 149 11.23 -1.79 10.02
C VAL A 149 10.15 -1.46 11.04
N SER A 150 9.21 -0.57 10.70
CA SER A 150 8.11 -0.21 11.59
C SER A 150 7.13 -1.38 11.79
N ILE A 151 6.82 -2.11 10.72
CA ILE A 151 6.00 -3.33 10.80
C ILE A 151 6.71 -4.39 11.67
N ASP A 152 8.00 -4.65 11.41
CA ASP A 152 8.80 -5.64 12.13
C ASP A 152 8.87 -5.32 13.64
N ARG A 153 9.01 -4.04 14.02
CA ARG A 153 8.93 -3.60 15.43
C ARG A 153 7.61 -3.96 16.10
N CYS A 154 6.48 -3.86 15.40
CA CYS A 154 5.21 -4.28 15.96
C CYS A 154 5.13 -5.82 16.09
N THR A 155 5.62 -6.55 15.08
CA THR A 155 5.73 -8.02 15.12
C THR A 155 6.50 -8.51 16.35
N ASP A 156 7.68 -7.92 16.62
CA ASP A 156 8.57 -8.32 17.71
C ASP A 156 7.93 -8.17 19.10
N ARG A 157 6.97 -7.26 19.24
CA ARG A 157 6.26 -7.02 20.50
C ARG A 157 4.97 -7.85 20.63
N LEU A 158 4.40 -8.30 19.53
CA LEU A 158 3.09 -8.98 19.53
C LEU A 158 3.24 -10.48 19.78
N PRO A 159 2.42 -11.05 20.69
CA PRO A 159 2.31 -12.50 20.78
C PRO A 159 1.73 -13.09 19.49
N ALA A 160 2.33 -14.17 18.99
CA ALA A 160 1.98 -14.82 17.72
C ALA A 160 0.51 -15.30 17.62
N LYS A 161 -0.16 -15.51 18.76
CA LYS A 161 -1.56 -15.98 18.83
C LYS A 161 -2.59 -14.85 18.87
N THR A 162 -2.18 -13.60 18.73
CA THR A 162 -3.13 -12.47 18.66
C THR A 162 -3.75 -12.36 17.27
N PRO A 163 -5.04 -11.97 17.15
CA PRO A 163 -5.64 -11.68 15.85
C PRO A 163 -4.87 -10.61 15.05
N LEU A 164 -4.23 -9.67 15.76
CA LEU A 164 -3.42 -8.62 15.14
C LEU A 164 -2.17 -9.17 14.45
N HIS A 165 -1.55 -10.25 14.97
CA HIS A 165 -0.35 -10.83 14.38
C HIS A 165 -0.56 -11.29 12.92
N ALA A 166 -1.70 -11.89 12.60
CA ALA A 166 -2.00 -12.30 11.22
C ALA A 166 -2.10 -11.10 10.26
N MET A 167 -2.65 -9.98 10.74
CA MET A 167 -2.73 -8.74 9.97
C MET A 167 -1.33 -8.16 9.72
N VAL A 168 -0.48 -8.17 10.75
CA VAL A 168 0.90 -7.67 10.65
C VAL A 168 1.73 -8.47 9.64
N VAL A 169 1.57 -9.80 9.61
CA VAL A 169 2.20 -10.65 8.59
C VAL A 169 1.72 -10.29 7.19
N ALA A 170 0.42 -10.06 7.00
CA ALA A 170 -0.14 -9.67 5.72
C ALA A 170 0.36 -8.29 5.26
N ASP A 171 0.42 -7.31 6.18
CA ASP A 171 0.93 -5.97 5.89
C ASP A 171 2.40 -6.01 5.46
N ARG A 172 3.20 -6.81 6.16
CA ARG A 172 4.61 -7.00 5.83
C ARG A 172 4.78 -7.52 4.41
N PHE A 173 3.97 -8.51 4.02
CA PHE A 173 4.01 -9.06 2.66
C PHE A 173 3.64 -7.99 1.62
N LYS A 174 2.55 -7.23 1.84
CA LYS A 174 2.12 -6.16 0.92
C LYS A 174 3.18 -5.07 0.76
N ALA A 175 3.76 -4.59 1.86
CA ALA A 175 4.81 -3.58 1.84
C ALA A 175 6.08 -4.10 1.15
N TRP A 176 6.45 -5.37 1.40
CA TRP A 176 7.59 -6.00 0.75
C TRP A 176 7.36 -6.18 -0.76
N LEU A 177 6.16 -6.59 -1.17
CA LEU A 177 5.80 -6.72 -2.58
C LEU A 177 5.93 -5.37 -3.30
N ALA A 178 5.34 -4.30 -2.75
CA ALA A 178 5.44 -2.96 -3.33
C ALA A 178 6.91 -2.52 -3.51
N TYR A 179 7.77 -2.79 -2.51
CA TYR A 179 9.20 -2.54 -2.62
C TYR A 179 9.87 -3.39 -3.71
N ARG A 180 9.58 -4.69 -3.77
CA ARG A 180 10.22 -5.59 -4.74
C ARG A 180 9.83 -5.31 -6.17
N VAL A 181 8.55 -4.97 -6.41
CA VAL A 181 8.09 -4.55 -7.74
C VAL A 181 8.81 -3.27 -8.16
N SER A 182 8.97 -2.29 -7.25
CA SER A 182 9.75 -1.07 -7.53
C SER A 182 11.17 -1.38 -8.00
N VAL A 183 11.87 -2.26 -7.27
CA VAL A 183 13.23 -2.68 -7.63
C VAL A 183 13.26 -3.39 -8.98
N LEU A 184 12.29 -4.25 -9.25
CA LEU A 184 12.19 -5.03 -10.50
C LEU A 184 11.99 -4.13 -11.72
N ILE A 185 11.30 -3.00 -11.56
CA ILE A 185 11.11 -1.99 -12.61
C ILE A 185 12.24 -0.94 -12.64
N GLY A 186 13.28 -1.10 -11.82
CA GLY A 186 14.47 -0.27 -11.82
C GLY A 186 14.38 1.03 -11.00
N LEU A 187 13.49 1.09 -10.00
CA LEU A 187 13.37 2.22 -9.06
C LEU A 187 14.14 1.99 -7.75
#